data_AF-A0A957QEB3-F1
#
_entry.id   AF-A0A957QEB3-F1
#
_cell.length_a   1.000
_cell.length_b   1.000
_cell.length_c   1.000
_cell.angle_alpha   90.00
_cell.angle_beta   90.00
_cell.angle_gamma   90.00
#
_symmetry.space_group_name_H-M   'P 1'
#
loop_
_entity.id
_entity.type
_entity.pdbx_description
1 polymer ?
#
loop_
_entity_poly.entity_id
_entity_poly.type
_entity_poly.pdbx_seq_one_letter_code
_entity_poly.pdbx_strand_id
1 'polypeptide(L)' 'MNFRQPVRTVTGTPPSTSERSTPIRVLTADDSALIRLTLNRYLNRYSDVEVVGQASNGRELLS' A
#
# COMPACT_ATOMS: atom_id res chain seq x y z
N MET A 1 27.53 -15.70 -6.05
CA MET A 1 27.35 -14.23 -6.14
C MET A 1 26.67 -13.73 -4.88
N ASN A 2 27.23 -12.75 -4.18
CA ASN A 2 26.70 -12.22 -2.92
C ASN A 2 26.44 -10.71 -3.09
N PHE A 3 25.17 -10.30 -3.24
CA PHE A 3 24.82 -8.89 -3.40
C PHE A 3 24.58 -8.27 -2.01
N ARG A 4 25.58 -7.56 -1.48
CA ARG A 4 25.39 -6.71 -0.29
C ARG A 4 24.72 -5.40 -0.73
N GLN A 5 23.46 -5.20 -0.38
CA GLN A 5 22.82 -3.90 -0.53
C GLN A 5 23.34 -2.92 0.56
N PRO A 6 23.55 -1.64 0.24
CA PRO A 6 23.95 -0.65 1.24
C PRO A 6 22.76 -0.33 2.16
N VAL A 7 22.93 -0.59 3.45
CA VAL A 7 21.98 -0.14 4.49
C VAL A 7 22.03 1.39 4.51
N ARG A 8 20.95 2.05 4.10
CA ARG A 8 20.80 3.49 4.26
C ARG A 8 20.46 3.78 5.73
N THR A 9 21.38 4.41 6.44
CA THR A 9 21.14 4.94 7.79
C THR A 9 20.12 6.08 7.69
N VAL A 10 18.88 5.84 8.12
CA VAL A 10 17.87 6.88 8.27
C VAL A 10 18.14 7.61 9.58
N THR A 11 18.76 8.80 9.51
CA THR A 11 18.86 9.72 10.66
C THR A 11 17.51 10.40 10.84
N GLY A 12 16.58 9.74 11.54
CA GLY A 12 15.29 10.31 11.92
C GLY A 12 15.14 10.31 13.43
N THR A 13 14.83 11.47 14.01
CA THR A 13 14.33 11.62 15.38
C THR A 13 13.15 10.65 15.58
N PRO A 14 13.06 9.89 16.69
CA PRO A 14 11.94 8.99 16.90
C PRO A 14 10.63 9.79 16.85
N PRO A 15 9.63 9.36 16.05
CA PRO A 15 8.36 10.06 15.98
C PRO A 15 7.72 10.07 17.38
N SER A 16 7.38 11.25 17.86
CA SER A 16 6.62 11.45 19.09
C SER A 16 5.32 10.64 19.04
N THR A 17 5.00 9.96 20.14
CA THR A 17 3.97 8.91 20.33
C THR A 17 2.51 9.36 20.12
N SER A 18 2.22 10.37 19.30
CA SER A 18 0.86 10.86 19.05
C SER A 18 0.58 11.30 17.61
N GLU A 19 1.40 10.89 16.64
CA GLU A 19 0.99 10.92 15.23
C GLU A 19 0.01 9.74 15.05
N ARG A 20 -1.30 10.00 15.03
CA ARG A 20 -2.24 9.03 14.45
C ARG A 20 -1.78 8.83 13.01
N SER A 21 -1.05 7.74 12.75
CA SER A 21 -0.47 7.49 11.43
C SER A 21 -1.60 7.52 10.41
N THR A 22 -1.61 8.53 9.55
CA THR A 22 -2.54 8.59 8.43
C THR A 22 -2.40 7.29 7.64
N PRO A 23 -3.51 6.60 7.34
CA PRO A 23 -3.45 5.29 6.70
C PRO A 23 -2.79 5.39 5.33
N ILE A 24 -2.09 4.32 4.94
CA ILE A 24 -1.55 4.17 3.60
C ILE A 24 -2.73 4.02 2.64
N ARG A 25 -2.88 4.98 1.74
CA ARG A 25 -3.93 4.98 0.72
C ARG A 25 -3.49 4.13 -0.48
N VAL A 26 -4.28 3.12 -0.82
CA VAL A 26 -3.98 2.14 -1.86
C VAL A 26 -5.08 2.15 -2.92
N LEU A 27 -4.69 2.11 -4.19
CA LEU A 27 -5.58 1.84 -5.32
C LEU A 27 -5.13 0.55 -6.00
N THR A 28 -6.05 -0.39 -6.20
CA THR A 28 -5.73 -1.71 -6.78
C THR A 28 -6.19 -1.78 -8.24
N ALA A 29 -5.35 -2.31 -9.14
CA ALA A 29 -5.75 -2.63 -10.51
C ALA A 29 -5.45 -4.08 -10.88
N ASP A 30 -6.45 -4.74 -11.47
CA ASP A 30 -6.33 -6.10 -12.01
C ASP A 30 -7.51 -6.35 -12.97
N ASP A 31 -7.29 -7.11 -14.06
CA ASP A 31 -8.34 -7.42 -15.04
C ASP A 31 -9.36 -8.47 -14.52
N SER A 32 -9.01 -9.20 -13.46
CA SER A 32 -9.87 -10.16 -12.80
C SER A 32 -10.62 -9.56 -11.62
N ALA A 33 -11.96 -9.58 -11.69
CA ALA A 33 -12.83 -9.16 -10.59
C ALA A 33 -12.60 -9.98 -9.31
N LEU A 34 -12.27 -11.27 -9.43
CA LEU A 34 -11.97 -12.14 -8.29
C LEU A 34 -10.70 -11.70 -7.56
N ILE A 35 -9.67 -11.28 -8.30
CA ILE A 35 -8.42 -10.80 -7.71
C ILE A 35 -8.65 -9.47 -7.00
N ARG A 36 -9.35 -8.51 -7.61
CA ARG A 36 -9.71 -7.23 -6.95
C ARG A 36 -10.49 -7.45 -5.66
N LEU A 37 -11.45 -8.38 -5.65
CA LEU A 37 -12.20 -8.76 -4.46
C LEU A 37 -11.30 -9.35 -3.37
N THR A 38 -10.38 -10.24 -3.75
CA THR A 38 -9.45 -10.90 -2.83
C THR A 38 -8.45 -9.92 -2.23
N LEU A 39 -7.88 -9.03 -3.04
CA LEU A 39 -6.98 -7.97 -2.60
C LEU A 39 -7.68 -7.03 -1.62
N ASN A 40 -8.90 -6.59 -1.92
CA ASN A 40 -9.65 -5.73 -1.01
C ASN A 40 -9.88 -6.40 0.35
N ARG A 41 -10.32 -7.67 0.36
CA ARG A 41 -10.49 -8.43 1.62
C ARG A 41 -9.19 -8.60 2.39
N TYR A 42 -8.09 -8.87 1.68
CA TYR A 42 -6.78 -9.07 2.29
C TYR A 42 -6.26 -7.77 2.93
N LEU A 43 -6.35 -6.65 2.20
CA LEU A 43 -5.88 -5.33 2.63
C LEU A 43 -6.74 -4.75 3.75
N ASN A 44 -8.06 -5.01 3.78
CA ASN A 44 -8.94 -4.58 4.88
C ASN A 44 -8.62 -5.23 6.24
N ARG A 45 -7.68 -6.18 6.31
CA ARG A 45 -7.19 -6.74 7.58
C ARG A 45 -6.14 -5.86 8.27
N TYR A 46 -5.62 -4.85 7.57
CA TYR A 46 -4.61 -3.93 8.08
C TYR A 46 -5.28 -2.61 8.47
N SER A 47 -5.21 -2.25 9.76
CA SER A 47 -5.85 -1.04 10.29
C SER A 47 -5.21 0.27 9.82
N ASP A 48 -4.00 0.18 9.28
CA ASP A 48 -3.19 1.29 8.75
C ASP A 48 -3.24 1.38 7.21
N VAL A 49 -4.13 0.63 6.56
CA VAL A 49 -4.31 0.64 5.10
C VAL A 49 -5.75 0.98 4.74
N GLU A 50 -5.90 1.85 3.74
CA GLU A 50 -7.20 2.24 3.19
C GLU A 50 -7.21 2.01 1.67
N VAL A 51 -8.10 1.14 1.19
CA VAL A 51 -8.31 0.96 -0.26
C VAL A 51 -9.24 2.08 -0.74
N VAL A 52 -8.69 3.05 -1.47
CA VAL A 52 -9.41 4.24 -1.91
C VAL A 52 -10.01 4.12 -3.32
N GLY A 53 -9.74 3.02 -4.01
CA GLY A 53 -10.29 2.77 -5.33
C GLY A 53 -9.84 1.43 -5.92
N GLN A 54 -10.58 0.97 -6.93
CA GLN A 54 -10.24 -0.20 -7.71
C GLN A 54 -10.46 0.08 -9.19
N ALA A 55 -9.57 -0.45 -10.04
CA ALA A 55 -9.66 -0.30 -11.49
C ALA A 55 -9.56 -1.67 -12.17
N SER A 56 -10.32 -1.88 -13.24
CA SER A 56 -10.24 -3.12 -14.04
C SER A 56 -9.12 -3.09 -15.07
N ASN A 57 -8.52 -1.93 -15.31
CA ASN A 57 -7.48 -1.71 -16.30
C ASN A 57 -6.69 -0.41 -16.02
N GLY A 58 -5.62 -0.19 -16.78
CA GLY A 58 -4.77 1.00 -16.61
C GLY A 58 -5.42 2.32 -17.00
N ARG A 59 -6.47 2.34 -17.84
CA ARG A 59 -7.17 3.59 -18.20
C ARG A 59 -8.05 4.07 -17.05
N GLU A 60 -8.77 3.17 -16.40
CA GLU A 60 -9.56 3.45 -15.19
C GLU A 60 -8.69 3.88 -14.00
N LEU A 61 -7.41 3.45 -13.96
CA LEU A 61 -6.48 3.82 -12.89
C LEU A 61 -6.09 5.32 -12.91
N LEU A 62 -6.19 5.97 -14.07
CA LEU A 62 -5.71 7.34 -14.30
C LEU A 62 -6.82 8.40 -14.25
N SER A 63 -8.09 8.00 -14.13
CA SER A 63 -9.26 8.88 -14.04
C SER A 63 -9.56 9.30 -12.61
#